data_AF-A0A847UBP5-F1
#
_entry.id   AF-A0A847UBP5-F1
#
_cell.length_a   1.000
_cell.length_b   1.000
_cell.length_c   1.000
_cell.angle_alpha   90.00
_cell.angle_beta   90.00
_cell.angle_gamma   90.00
#
_symmetry.space_group_name_H-M   'P 1'
#
loop_
_entity.id
_entity.type
_entity.pdbx_description
1 polymer ?
#
loop_
_entity_poly.entity_id
_entity_poly.type
_entity_poly.pdbx_seq_one_letter_code
_entity_poly.pdbx_strand_id
1 'polypeptide(L)' 'MAKEKFGVVVDEEIVREVDELVAECDDLGVSRSEIVEAILTAFVQSETNHVEQVREIIIRKRKGTL' A
#
# COMPACT_ATOMS: atom_id res chain seq x y z
N MET A 1 -2.00 -11.09 17.75
CA MET A 1 -1.11 -9.92 17.87
C MET A 1 -1.96 -8.67 18.00
N ALA A 2 -1.49 -7.62 18.68
CA ALA A 2 -2.20 -6.35 18.72
C ALA A 2 -2.19 -5.73 17.31
N LYS A 3 -3.35 -5.37 16.77
CA LYS A 3 -3.48 -4.61 15.53
C LYS A 3 -3.68 -3.14 15.88
N GLU A 4 -2.89 -2.28 15.25
CA GLU A 4 -3.02 -0.81 15.33
C GLU A 4 -3.84 -0.30 14.15
N LYS A 5 -4.70 0.69 14.37
CA LYS A 5 -5.48 1.34 13.32
C LYS A 5 -4.95 2.74 13.09
N PHE A 6 -4.60 3.07 11.85
CA PHE A 6 -4.23 4.42 11.46
C PHE A 6 -4.85 4.78 10.11
N GLY A 7 -5.28 6.03 9.97
CA GLY A 7 -5.86 6.55 8.74
C GLY A 7 -4.81 7.18 7.83
N VAL A 8 -4.93 6.95 6.52
CA VAL A 8 -4.04 7.53 5.50
C VAL A 8 -4.85 8.22 4.42
N VAL A 9 -4.28 9.29 3.85
CA VAL A 9 -4.80 9.92 2.63
C VAL A 9 -3.97 9.42 1.47
N VAL A 10 -4.64 8.87 0.46
CA VAL A 10 -4.03 8.32 -0.75
C VAL A 10 -4.69 8.93 -1.98
N ASP A 11 -3.95 8.94 -3.09
CA ASP A 11 -4.47 9.41 -4.37
C ASP A 11 -5.56 8.46 -4.89
N GLU A 12 -6.54 9.00 -5.61
CA GLU A 12 -7.71 8.23 -6.09
C GLU A 12 -7.29 7.04 -6.97
N GLU A 13 -6.22 7.19 -7.74
CA GLU A 13 -5.63 6.13 -8.56
C GLU A 13 -5.22 4.91 -7.72
N ILE A 14 -4.58 5.15 -6.57
CA ILE A 14 -4.20 4.08 -5.62
C ILE A 14 -5.45 3.38 -5.08
N VAL A 15 -6.53 4.12 -4.81
CA VAL A 15 -7.80 3.52 -4.36
C VAL A 15 -8.37 2.58 -5.43
N ARG A 16 -8.31 2.98 -6.70
CA ARG A 16 -8.80 2.16 -7.81
C ARG A 16 -7.98 0.88 -7.97
N GLU A 17 -6.65 0.96 -7.89
CA GLU A 17 -5.79 -0.23 -7.93
C GLU A 17 -6.08 -1.19 -6.76
N VAL A 18 -6.30 -0.66 -5.55
CA VAL A 18 -6.68 -1.49 -4.40
C VAL A 18 -8.06 -2.12 -4.59
N ASP A 19 -9.03 -1.40 -5.17
CA ASP A 19 -10.36 -1.94 -5.48
C ASP A 19 -10.31 -3.03 -6.55
N GLU A 20 -9.45 -2.89 -7.55
CA GLU A 20 -9.21 -3.93 -8.56
C GLU A 20 -8.62 -5.19 -7.91
N LEU A 21 -7.62 -5.05 -7.03
CA LEU A 21 -7.07 -6.20 -6.28
C LEU A 21 -8.10 -6.89 -5.40
N VAL A 22 -9.02 -6.14 -4.78
CA VAL A 22 -10.15 -6.72 -4.03
C VAL A 22 -11.05 -7.53 -4.96
N ALA A 23 -11.40 -6.99 -6.13
CA ALA A 23 -12.25 -7.67 -7.10
C ALA A 23 -11.58 -8.94 -7.68
N GLU A 24 -10.28 -8.91 -7.92
CA GLU A 24 -9.51 -10.08 -8.39
C GLU A 24 -9.40 -11.17 -7.32
N CYS A 25 -9.53 -10.81 -6.04
CA CYS A 25 -9.49 -11.71 -4.89
C CYS A 25 -10.89 -11.96 -4.29
N ASP A 26 -11.96 -11.78 -5.06
CA ASP A 26 -13.35 -11.94 -4.60
C ASP A 26 -13.63 -13.34 -4.03
N ASP A 27 -12.98 -14.37 -4.56
CA ASP A 27 -13.07 -15.75 -4.07
C ASP A 27 -12.58 -15.92 -2.63
N LEU A 28 -11.70 -15.03 -2.17
CA LEU A 28 -11.18 -15.00 -0.81
C LEU A 28 -12.04 -14.14 0.14
N GLY A 29 -13.00 -13.38 -0.39
CA GLY A 29 -13.86 -12.49 0.41
C GLY A 29 -13.09 -11.41 1.18
N VAL A 30 -11.94 -10.98 0.67
CA VAL A 30 -11.03 -10.06 1.35
C VAL A 30 -11.52 -8.62 1.32
N SER A 31 -11.24 -7.89 2.39
CA SER A 31 -11.48 -6.45 2.46
C SER A 31 -10.32 -5.63 1.90
N ARG A 32 -10.59 -4.36 1.53
CA ARG A 32 -9.54 -3.38 1.21
C ARG A 32 -8.45 -3.29 2.27
N SER A 33 -8.83 -3.34 3.55
CA SER A 33 -7.87 -3.27 4.66
C SER A 33 -6.95 -4.48 4.70
N GLU A 34 -7.46 -5.68 4.36
CA GLU A 34 -6.65 -6.89 4.26
C GLU A 34 -5.71 -6.85 3.06
N ILE A 35 -6.17 -6.35 1.90
CA ILE A 35 -5.31 -6.10 0.74
C ILE A 35 -4.18 -5.13 1.11
N VAL A 36 -4.50 -4.00 1.76
CA VAL A 36 -3.49 -3.02 2.19
C VAL A 36 -2.53 -3.61 3.23
N GLU A 37 -3.03 -4.39 4.20
CA GLU A 37 -2.20 -5.10 5.18
C GLU A 37 -1.25 -6.08 4.48
N ALA A 38 -1.73 -6.84 3.48
CA ALA A 38 -0.92 -7.77 2.70
C ALA A 38 0.15 -7.06 1.86
N ILE A 39 -0.18 -5.96 1.18
CA ILE A 39 0.77 -5.14 0.40
C ILE A 39 1.87 -4.60 1.32
N LEU A 40 1.50 -4.00 2.46
CA LEU A 40 2.46 -3.46 3.43
C LEU A 40 3.35 -4.56 4.02
N THR A 41 2.77 -5.73 4.30
CA THR A 41 3.52 -6.89 4.80
C THR A 41 4.52 -7.38 3.77
N ALA A 42 4.09 -7.57 2.51
CA ALA A 42 4.95 -7.99 1.42
C ALA A 42 6.09 -6.99 1.17
N PHE A 43 5.79 -5.69 1.21
CA PHE A 43 6.79 -4.63 1.13
C PHE A 43 7.81 -4.79 2.26
N VAL A 44 7.39 -4.71 3.53
CA VAL A 44 8.29 -4.75 4.70
C VAL A 44 9.12 -6.04 4.80
N GLN A 45 8.56 -7.18 4.38
CA GLN A 45 9.24 -8.48 4.43
C GLN A 45 10.19 -8.73 3.25
N SER A 46 10.09 -7.97 2.17
CA SER A 46 10.99 -8.15 1.02
C SER A 46 12.42 -7.67 1.33
N GLU A 47 13.42 -8.27 0.68
CA GLU A 47 14.85 -8.02 0.95
C GLU A 47 15.39 -6.71 0.34
N THR A 48 14.52 -5.77 -0.05
CA THR A 48 14.93 -4.49 -0.65
C THR A 48 15.29 -3.43 0.40
N ASN A 49 16.11 -2.45 0.00
CA ASN A 49 16.40 -1.28 0.84
C ASN A 49 15.19 -0.31 0.87
N HIS A 50 14.23 -0.61 1.73
CA HIS A 50 12.99 0.17 1.89
C HIS A 50 13.22 1.63 2.22
N VAL A 51 14.27 1.93 3.01
CA VAL A 51 14.56 3.29 3.45
C VAL A 51 14.89 4.17 2.25
N GLU A 52 15.74 3.68 1.34
CA GLU A 52 16.14 4.42 0.15
C GLU A 52 14.96 4.64 -0.80
N GLN A 53 14.20 3.58 -1.09
CA GLN A 53 13.02 3.65 -1.96
C GLN A 53 11.95 4.62 -1.44
N VAL A 54 11.56 4.49 -0.15
CA VAL A 54 10.56 5.38 0.46
C VAL A 54 11.04 6.83 0.45
N ARG A 55 12.32 7.07 0.74
CA ARG A 55 12.90 8.42 0.70
C ARG A 55 12.84 9.01 -0.72
N GLU A 56 13.19 8.24 -1.74
CA GLU A 56 13.10 8.71 -3.13
C GLU A 56 11.66 9.08 -3.50
N ILE A 57 10.70 8.20 -3.21
CA ILE A 57 9.27 8.43 -3.51
C ILE A 57 8.79 9.71 -2.83
N ILE A 58 9.10 9.92 -1.55
CA ILE A 58 8.72 11.14 -0.82
C ILE A 58 9.35 12.38 -1.47
N ILE A 59 10.61 12.32 -1.87
CA ILE A 59 11.30 13.44 -2.52
C ILE A 59 10.64 13.76 -3.87
N ARG A 60 10.36 12.76 -4.70
CA ARG A 60 9.69 12.93 -6.00
C ARG A 60 8.27 13.48 -5.83
N LYS A 61 7.49 12.94 -4.89
CA LYS A 61 6.13 13.43 -4.59
C LYS A 61 6.15 14.90 -4.17
N ARG A 62 7.08 15.30 -3.30
CA ARG A 62 7.23 16.71 -2.88
C ARG A 62 7.68 17.64 -4.01
N LYS A 63 8.37 17.11 -5.01
CA LYS A 63 8.79 17.87 -6.21
C LYS A 63 7.74 17.86 -7.32
N GLY A 64 6.66 17.08 -7.19
CA GLY A 64 5.66 16.90 -8.25
C GLY A 64 6.21 16.13 -9.46
N THR A 65 7.19 15.25 -9.24
CA THR A 65 7.84 14.44 -10.28
C THR A 65 7.64 12.94 -10.05
N LEU A 66 6.58 12.59 -9.30
CA LEU A 66 6.18 11.20 -9.12
C LEU A 66 5.38 10.76 -10.34
#